data_AF-A0A3A0FJA8-F1
#
_entry.id   AF-A0A3A0FJA8-F1
#
_cell.length_a   1.000
_cell.length_b   1.000
_cell.length_c   1.000
_cell.angle_alpha   90.00
_cell.angle_beta   90.00
_cell.angle_gamma   90.00
#
_symmetry.space_group_name_H-M   'P 1'
#
loop_
_entity.id
_entity.type
_entity.pdbx_description
1 polymer ?
#
loop_
_entity_poly.entity_id
_entity_poly.type
_entity_poly.pdbx_seq_one_letter_code
_entity_poly.pdbx_strand_id
1 'polypeptide(L)'
;MLAAQTEFVVPYPDAVYSWQRAQHFFKIHISDKFKPSSQPSPDILEGYSSDRGVYFYRVKKDQGHGGFRYNVECIPVSTQISSTLAKQNAKNLARFIAQGQLELSLLAK
;
A
#
# COMPACT_ATOMS: atom_id res chain seq x y z
N MET A 1 -17.52 -7.06 -10.38
CA MET A 1 -16.28 -6.79 -9.62
C MET A 1 -16.20 -5.30 -9.35
N LEU A 2 -16.38 -4.84 -8.10
CA LEU A 2 -16.17 -3.43 -7.78
C LEU A 2 -14.68 -3.12 -7.96
N ALA A 3 -14.35 -2.07 -8.71
CA ALA A 3 -13.00 -1.55 -8.78
C ALA A 3 -12.56 -1.12 -7.38
N ALA A 4 -11.50 -1.72 -6.83
CA ALA A 4 -10.94 -1.29 -5.57
C ALA A 4 -10.50 0.18 -5.70
N GLN A 5 -11.00 1.04 -4.83
CA GLN A 5 -10.52 2.41 -4.69
C GLN A 5 -9.20 2.38 -3.92
N THR A 6 -8.27 3.26 -4.29
CA THR A 6 -6.99 3.41 -3.60
C THR A 6 -7.11 4.26 -2.34
N GLU A 7 -8.21 5.00 -2.20
CA GLU A 7 -8.64 5.67 -0.98
C GLU A 7 -9.94 5.04 -0.48
N PHE A 8 -10.00 4.68 0.81
CA PHE A 8 -11.16 4.01 1.39
C PHE A 8 -11.18 4.13 2.91
N VAL A 9 -12.33 3.87 3.53
CA VAL A 9 -12.48 3.78 5.00
C VAL A 9 -12.74 2.33 5.39
N VAL A 10 -11.99 1.83 6.36
CA VAL A 10 -12.28 0.55 7.01
C VAL A 10 -12.93 0.84 8.36
N PRO A 11 -14.19 0.43 8.57
CA PRO A 11 -14.89 0.67 9.83
C PRO A 11 -14.30 -0.17 10.97
N TYR A 12 -14.52 0.27 12.21
CA TYR A 12 -14.26 -0.58 13.37
C TYR A 12 -15.25 -1.77 13.41
N PRO A 13 -14.83 -2.95 13.92
CA PRO A 13 -13.53 -3.23 14.53
C PRO A 13 -12.40 -3.59 13.52
N ASP A 14 -12.73 -3.82 12.25
CA ASP A 14 -11.80 -4.32 11.22
C ASP A 14 -10.62 -3.37 10.92
N ALA A 15 -10.79 -2.10 11.27
CA ALA A 15 -9.78 -1.07 11.17
C ALA A 15 -8.44 -1.48 11.84
N VAL A 16 -8.47 -2.23 12.96
CA VAL A 16 -7.24 -2.66 13.65
C VAL A 16 -6.42 -3.63 12.80
N TYR A 17 -7.08 -4.61 12.18
CA TYR A 17 -6.41 -5.64 11.38
C TYR A 17 -5.95 -5.12 10.01
N SER A 18 -6.66 -4.13 9.45
CA SER A 18 -6.26 -3.51 8.17
C SER A 18 -4.87 -2.86 8.24
N TRP A 19 -4.54 -2.17 9.35
CA TRP A 19 -3.21 -1.59 9.50
C TRP A 19 -2.11 -2.64 9.65
N GLN A 20 -2.38 -3.70 10.40
CA GLN A 20 -1.45 -4.83 10.55
C GLN A 20 -1.17 -5.52 9.21
N ARG A 21 -2.18 -5.66 8.34
CA ARG A 21 -1.99 -6.16 6.98
C ARG A 21 -1.06 -5.27 6.17
N ALA A 22 -1.24 -3.95 6.23
CA ALA A 22 -0.34 -3.01 5.56
C ALA A 22 1.10 -3.18 6.06
N GLN A 23 1.31 -3.21 7.39
CA GLN A 23 2.64 -3.42 7.98
C GLN A 23 3.28 -4.75 7.53
N HIS A 24 2.48 -5.82 7.47
CA HIS A 24 2.95 -7.13 7.04
C HIS A 24 3.37 -7.15 5.56
N PHE A 25 2.59 -6.50 4.69
CA PHE A 25 2.94 -6.34 3.27
C PHE A 25 4.30 -5.64 3.13
N PHE A 26 4.50 -4.53 3.85
CA PHE A 26 5.75 -3.79 3.80
C PHE A 26 6.92 -4.62 4.31
N LYS A 27 6.75 -5.36 5.42
CA LYS A 27 7.79 -6.24 5.97
C LYS A 27 8.26 -7.32 4.98
N ILE A 28 7.36 -7.87 4.18
CA ILE A 28 7.68 -8.99 3.27
C ILE A 28 8.15 -8.49 1.90
N HIS A 29 7.49 -7.49 1.33
CA HIS A 29 7.61 -7.14 -0.08
C HIS A 29 8.30 -5.80 -0.35
N ILE A 30 8.54 -5.00 0.70
CA ILE A 30 9.09 -3.65 0.58
C ILE A 30 10.41 -3.59 1.35
N SER A 31 11.48 -3.19 0.66
CA SER A 31 12.78 -3.05 1.30
C SER A 31 12.95 -1.65 1.88
N ASP A 32 13.49 -1.59 3.11
CA ASP A 32 13.90 -0.37 3.81
C ASP A 32 15.08 0.37 3.15
N LYS A 33 15.60 -0.13 2.02
CA LYS A 33 16.85 0.34 1.38
C LYS A 33 16.81 1.79 0.89
N PHE A 34 15.65 2.44 0.85
CA PHE A 34 15.56 3.87 0.54
C PHE A 34 14.33 4.47 1.26
N LYS A 35 14.57 5.37 2.23
CA LYS A 35 13.53 6.04 3.03
C LYS A 35 13.33 7.47 2.52
N PRO A 36 12.25 7.81 1.79
CA PRO A 36 11.99 9.19 1.40
C PRO A 36 10.92 9.84 2.29
N SER A 37 11.24 10.13 3.55
CA SER A 37 10.78 11.33 4.27
C SER A 37 11.42 11.43 5.67
N SER A 38 11.52 12.67 6.16
CA SER A 38 12.43 13.14 7.20
C SER A 38 12.06 12.78 8.64
N GLN A 39 11.02 11.97 8.89
CA GLN A 39 10.63 11.51 10.23
C GLN A 39 9.72 10.28 10.16
N PRO A 40 9.96 9.21 10.95
CA PRO A 40 9.05 8.08 11.03
C PRO A 40 7.70 8.53 11.62
N SER A 41 6.65 8.49 10.80
CA SER A 41 5.28 8.67 11.26
C SER A 41 4.65 7.31 11.55
N PRO A 42 4.00 7.08 12.71
CA PRO A 42 3.35 5.81 13.02
C PRO A 42 2.15 5.50 12.10
N ASP A 43 1.71 6.48 11.31
CA ASP A 43 0.53 6.41 10.44
C ASP A 43 0.88 6.40 8.94
N ILE A 44 2.17 6.32 8.60
CA ILE A 44 2.65 6.24 7.21
C ILE A 44 3.60 5.06 7.05
N LEU A 45 3.34 4.23 6.04
CA LEU A 45 4.25 3.20 5.56
C LEU A 45 4.71 3.60 4.17
N GLU A 46 6.02 3.61 3.93
CA GLU A 46 6.57 3.92 2.61
C GLU A 46 7.86 3.16 2.34
N GLY A 47 8.12 2.84 1.08
CA GLY A 47 9.33 2.14 0.68
C GLY A 47 9.27 1.57 -0.72
N TYR A 48 10.38 0.97 -1.14
CA TYR A 48 10.56 0.47 -2.49
C TYR A 48 10.36 -1.05 -2.56
N SER A 49 9.77 -1.54 -3.63
CA SER A 49 9.66 -2.98 -3.89
C SER A 49 11.01 -3.68 -3.71
N SER A 50 11.05 -4.73 -2.90
CA SER A 50 12.29 -5.30 -2.35
C SER A 50 13.32 -5.74 -3.38
N ASP A 51 12.87 -6.29 -4.49
CA ASP A 51 13.75 -7.06 -5.36
C ASP A 51 14.36 -6.23 -6.50
N ARG A 52 13.77 -5.06 -6.82
CA ARG A 52 14.20 -4.27 -7.98
C ARG A 52 14.02 -2.76 -7.88
N GLY A 53 13.47 -2.23 -6.77
CA GLY A 53 13.19 -0.79 -6.65
C GLY A 53 12.33 -0.21 -7.79
N VAL A 54 11.48 -1.04 -8.41
CA VAL A 54 10.66 -0.69 -9.59
C VAL A 54 9.51 0.23 -9.20
N TYR A 55 8.94 -0.03 -8.02
CA TYR A 55 7.81 0.73 -7.50
C TYR A 55 8.14 1.28 -6.12
N PHE A 56 7.74 2.52 -5.90
CA PHE A 56 7.63 3.13 -4.59
C PHE A 56 6.18 3.00 -4.10
N TYR A 57 6.00 2.35 -2.96
CA TYR A 57 4.70 2.20 -2.31
C TYR A 57 4.60 3.18 -1.16
N ARG A 58 3.42 3.76 -0.98
CA ARG A 58 3.06 4.58 0.17
C ARG A 58 1.65 4.24 0.64
N VAL A 59 1.48 4.04 1.93
CA VAL A 59 0.19 3.86 2.58
C VAL A 59 0.11 4.84 3.73
N LYS A 60 -0.86 5.74 3.67
CA LYS A 60 -1.20 6.65 4.76
C LYS A 60 -2.47 6.18 5.43
N LYS A 61 -2.51 6.26 6.76
CA LYS A 61 -3.69 6.05 7.58
C LYS A 61 -4.05 7.34 8.31
N ASP A 62 -5.32 7.68 8.36
CA ASP A 62 -5.85 8.79 9.17
C ASP A 62 -7.08 8.31 9.96
N GLN A 63 -7.42 9.01 11.04
CA GLN A 63 -8.69 8.78 11.75
C GLN A 63 -9.86 9.17 10.85
N GLY A 64 -10.74 8.21 10.57
CA GLY A 64 -11.99 8.41 9.84
C GLY A 64 -13.19 8.35 10.79
N HIS A 65 -14.33 8.86 10.35
CA HIS A 65 -15.56 8.73 11.13
C HIS A 65 -15.94 7.25 11.26
N GLY A 66 -15.82 6.69 12.46
CA GLY A 66 -16.14 5.28 12.75
C GLY A 66 -15.10 4.25 12.28
N GLY A 67 -13.87 4.65 11.95
CA GLY A 67 -12.84 3.73 11.46
C GLY A 67 -11.52 4.40 11.09
N PHE A 68 -10.72 3.74 10.25
CA PHE A 68 -9.51 4.32 9.65
C PHE A 68 -9.72 4.62 8.17
N ARG A 69 -9.31 5.82 7.75
CA ARG A 69 -9.19 6.16 6.33
C ARG A 69 -7.80 5.79 5.86
N TYR A 70 -7.72 5.12 4.72
CA TYR A 70 -6.48 4.75 4.06
C TYR A 70 -6.36 5.44 2.72
N ASN A 71 -5.14 5.85 2.38
CA ASN A 71 -4.75 6.24 1.03
C ASN A 71 -3.52 5.41 0.63
N VAL A 72 -3.65 4.68 -0.49
CA VAL A 72 -2.66 3.74 -1.00
C VAL A 72 -2.15 4.21 -2.36
N GLU A 73 -0.85 4.45 -2.45
CA GLU A 73 -0.16 4.89 -3.65
C GLU A 73 0.90 3.87 -4.05
N CYS A 74 1.04 3.68 -5.36
CA CYS A 74 2.13 2.95 -5.97
C CYS A 74 2.63 3.76 -7.16
N ILE A 75 3.87 4.20 -7.09
CA ILE A 75 4.48 5.13 -8.03
C ILE A 75 5.63 4.40 -8.75
N PRO A 76 5.64 4.36 -10.09
CA PRO A 76 6.78 3.79 -10.83
C PRO A 76 8.01 4.70 -10.63
N VAL A 77 9.17 4.10 -10.38
CA VAL A 77 10.41 4.85 -10.10
C VAL A 77 11.09 5.37 -11.38
N SER A 78 10.72 4.80 -12.53
CA SER A 78 11.19 5.21 -13.86
C SER A 78 10.02 5.34 -14.82
N THR A 79 10.13 6.26 -15.77
CA THR A 79 9.14 6.50 -16.83
C THR A 79 9.00 5.33 -17.81
N GLN A 80 9.96 4.41 -17.83
CA GLN A 80 9.89 3.17 -18.62
C GLN A 80 8.95 2.13 -18.02
N ILE A 81 8.54 2.30 -16.76
CA ILE A 81 7.69 1.36 -16.04
C ILE A 81 6.21 1.77 -16.21
N SER A 82 5.36 0.81 -16.53
CA SER A 82 3.95 1.05 -16.82
C SER A 82 3.21 1.69 -15.63
N SER A 83 2.67 2.89 -15.86
CA SER A 83 1.78 3.58 -14.91
C SER A 83 0.47 2.83 -14.69
N THR A 84 0.01 2.06 -15.67
CA THR A 84 -1.16 1.19 -15.55
C THR A 84 -0.91 0.06 -14.56
N LEU A 85 0.26 -0.59 -14.61
CA LEU A 85 0.64 -1.61 -13.64
C LEU A 85 0.80 -1.03 -12.23
N ALA A 86 1.37 0.17 -12.11
CA ALA A 86 1.47 0.86 -10.82
C ALA A 86 0.08 1.10 -10.21
N LYS A 87 -0.90 1.57 -11.00
CA LYS A 87 -2.29 1.71 -10.56
C LYS A 87 -2.92 0.38 -10.15
N GLN A 88 -2.65 -0.71 -10.87
CA GLN A 88 -3.14 -2.04 -10.51
C GLN A 88 -2.54 -2.52 -9.18
N ASN A 89 -1.24 -2.26 -8.96
CA ASN A 89 -0.57 -2.59 -7.71
C ASN A 89 -1.09 -1.80 -6.51
N ALA A 90 -1.35 -0.49 -6.68
CA ALA A 90 -2.02 0.30 -5.65
C ALA A 90 -3.40 -0.29 -5.29
N LYS A 91 -4.20 -0.66 -6.31
CA LYS A 91 -5.52 -1.27 -6.10
C LYS A 91 -5.44 -2.64 -5.43
N ASN A 92 -4.47 -3.46 -5.81
CA ASN A 92 -4.26 -4.77 -5.22
C ASN A 92 -3.87 -4.66 -3.74
N LEU A 93 -2.95 -3.75 -3.41
CA LEU A 93 -2.59 -3.45 -2.03
C LEU A 93 -3.77 -2.87 -1.24
N ALA A 94 -4.53 -1.95 -1.83
CA ALA A 94 -5.74 -1.41 -1.22
C ALA A 94 -6.75 -2.51 -0.86
N ARG A 95 -7.01 -3.44 -1.79
CA ARG A 95 -7.87 -4.60 -1.53
C ARG A 95 -7.29 -5.51 -0.46
N PHE A 96 -5.99 -5.75 -0.44
CA PHE A 96 -5.36 -6.53 0.62
C PHE A 96 -5.54 -5.88 2.00
N ILE A 97 -5.33 -4.57 2.09
CA ILE A 97 -5.54 -3.81 3.33
C ILE A 97 -7.01 -3.86 3.76
N ALA A 98 -7.95 -3.63 2.83
CA ALA A 98 -9.38 -3.62 3.14
C ALA A 98 -9.94 -5.02 3.49
N GLN A 99 -9.59 -6.04 2.70
CA GLN A 99 -10.31 -7.33 2.65
C GLN A 99 -9.42 -8.55 2.91
N GLY A 100 -8.11 -8.39 3.03
CA GLY A 100 -7.16 -9.50 3.21
C GLY A 100 -6.85 -10.30 1.95
N GLN A 101 -7.28 -9.83 0.77
CA GLN A 101 -7.05 -10.52 -0.51
C GLN A 101 -5.90 -9.89 -1.31
N LEU A 102 -4.76 -10.59 -1.37
CA LEU A 102 -3.57 -10.18 -2.12
C LEU A 102 -3.40 -11.05 -3.38
N GLU A 103 -3.38 -10.43 -4.57
CA GLU A 103 -3.01 -11.11 -5.80
C GLU A 103 -1.49 -11.00 -6.03
N LEU A 104 -0.77 -12.10 -5.83
CA LEU A 104 0.70 -12.14 -5.97
C LEU A 104 1.18 -11.94 -7.41
N SER A 105 0.34 -12.24 -8.40
CA SER A 105 0.67 -12.09 -9.82
C SER A 105 0.95 -10.65 -10.25
N LEU A 106 0.49 -9.66 -9.47
CA LEU A 106 0.67 -8.24 -9.76
C LEU A 106 1.94 -7.67 -9.10
N LEU A 107 2.50 -8.37 -8.10
CA LEU A 107 3.75 -7.97 -7.46
C LEU A 107 4.91 -8.14 -8.45
N ALA A 108 5.84 -7.18 -8.45
CA ALA A 108 7.04 -7.27 -9.27
C ALA A 108 7.81 -8.54 -8.87
N LYS A 109 8.05 -9.43 -9.86
CA LYS A 109 8.91 -10.62 -9.72
C LYS A 109 10.40 -10.26 -9.76
#